data_AF-A0A2V6BRU0-F1
#
_entry.id   AF-A0A2V6BRU0-F1
#
_cell.length_a   1.000
_cell.length_b   1.000
_cell.length_c   1.000
_cell.angle_alpha   90.00
_cell.angle_beta   90.00
_cell.angle_gamma   90.00
#
_symmetry.space_group_name_H-M   'P 1'
#
loop_
_entity.id
_entity.type
_entity.pdbx_description
1 polymer ?
#
loop_
_entity_poly.entity_id
_entity_poly.type
_entity_poly.pdbx_seq_one_letter_code
_entity_poly.pdbx_strand_id
1 'polypeptide(L)'
;MENHAFPWGLAFRRAFEEWYPWAFLTVGILWVARRLDLERAGAKRWFFLHLVGSALVSLVYFAIYAGLLNGQKSVVDGTTFEFGSVLRKLVIYYCHVTVIIYWMIVLAHLGWHYYRRNRERESQASALATELVRARLEVLRMQLNPHFLFNTLHAISALIHENPDDADRIVARLSELLR
;
A
#
# COMPACT_ATOMS: atom_id res chain seq x y z
N MET A 1 -48.77 1.61 28.29
CA MET A 1 -47.56 1.56 27.44
C MET A 1 -46.48 0.91 28.27
N GLU A 2 -46.48 -0.42 28.31
CA GLU A 2 -45.45 -1.18 29.03
C GLU A 2 -44.16 -1.11 28.23
N ASN A 3 -43.12 -0.54 28.84
CA ASN A 3 -41.76 -0.58 28.32
C ASN A 3 -41.28 -2.03 28.34
N HIS A 4 -41.53 -2.78 27.26
CA HIS A 4 -40.77 -4.00 26.99
C HIS A 4 -39.34 -3.57 26.69
N ALA A 5 -38.54 -3.37 27.74
CA ALA A 5 -37.10 -3.14 27.62
C ALA A 5 -36.52 -4.29 26.79
N PHE A 6 -36.00 -3.96 25.60
CA PHE A 6 -35.42 -4.95 24.71
C PHE A 6 -34.29 -5.67 25.47
N PRO A 7 -34.31 -7.01 25.58
CA PRO A 7 -33.31 -7.71 26.38
C PRO A 7 -31.92 -7.47 25.79
N TRP A 8 -31.01 -6.87 26.56
CA TRP A 8 -29.64 -6.59 26.12
C TRP A 8 -28.94 -7.82 25.55
N GLY A 9 -29.17 -9.01 26.12
CA GLY A 9 -28.61 -10.26 25.61
C GLY A 9 -29.04 -10.60 24.17
N LEU A 10 -30.29 -10.30 23.80
CA LEU A 10 -30.78 -10.49 22.44
C LEU A 10 -30.17 -9.45 21.49
N ALA A 11 -30.06 -8.19 21.93
CA ALA A 11 -29.41 -7.13 21.15
C ALA A 11 -27.94 -7.46 20.86
N PHE A 12 -27.20 -7.91 21.88
CA PHE A 12 -25.83 -8.39 21.70
C PHE A 12 -25.78 -9.55 20.72
N ARG A 13 -26.56 -10.62 20.95
CA ARG A 13 -26.58 -11.79 20.05
C ARG A 13 -26.82 -11.39 18.59
N ARG A 14 -27.78 -10.50 18.32
CA ARG A 14 -28.04 -10.02 16.96
C ARG A 14 -26.86 -9.25 16.37
N ALA A 15 -26.23 -8.37 17.14
CA ALA A 15 -25.01 -7.70 16.70
C ALA A 15 -23.90 -8.71 16.36
N PHE A 16 -23.70 -9.74 17.19
CA PHE A 16 -22.73 -10.80 16.89
C PHE A 16 -23.07 -11.55 15.58
N GLU A 17 -24.33 -11.93 15.39
CA GLU A 17 -24.81 -12.62 14.18
C GLU A 17 -24.64 -11.77 12.90
N GLU A 18 -24.72 -10.44 13.01
CA GLU A 18 -24.52 -9.50 11.88
C GLU A 18 -23.04 -9.26 11.57
N TRP A 19 -22.21 -8.98 12.59
CA TRP A 19 -20.85 -8.46 12.38
C TRP A 19 -19.78 -9.55 12.22
N TYR A 20 -19.91 -10.70 12.87
CA TYR A 20 -18.86 -11.74 12.82
C TYR A 20 -18.68 -12.39 11.44
N PRO A 21 -19.76 -12.69 10.68
CA PRO A 21 -19.61 -13.21 9.31
C PRO A 21 -18.77 -12.29 8.44
N TRP A 22 -18.91 -10.97 8.60
CA TRP A 22 -18.11 -9.98 7.87
C TRP A 22 -16.62 -10.07 8.18
N ALA A 23 -16.23 -10.35 9.42
CA ALA A 23 -14.82 -10.50 9.79
C ALA A 23 -14.17 -11.67 9.02
N PHE A 24 -14.84 -12.82 8.97
CA PHE A 24 -14.34 -13.99 8.23
C PHE A 24 -14.35 -13.77 6.71
N LEU A 25 -15.43 -13.20 6.18
CA LEU A 25 -15.54 -12.89 4.75
C LEU A 25 -14.46 -11.89 4.33
N THR A 26 -14.14 -10.89 5.15
CA THR A 26 -13.09 -9.90 4.86
C THR A 26 -11.72 -10.58 4.69
N VAL A 27 -11.38 -11.57 5.52
CA VAL A 27 -10.15 -12.35 5.36
C VAL A 27 -10.13 -13.06 4.00
N GLY A 28 -11.24 -13.69 3.61
CA GLY A 28 -11.40 -14.34 2.31
C GLY A 28 -11.31 -13.35 1.13
N ILE A 29 -11.98 -12.19 1.23
CA ILE A 29 -11.94 -11.13 0.21
C ILE A 29 -10.50 -10.65 0.02
N LEU A 30 -9.78 -10.36 1.11
CA LEU A 30 -8.39 -9.91 1.05
C LEU A 30 -7.46 -11.00 0.52
N TRP A 31 -7.72 -12.28 0.83
CA TRP A 31 -6.96 -13.39 0.26
C TRP A 31 -7.14 -13.48 -1.26
N VAL A 32 -8.38 -13.35 -1.75
CA VAL A 32 -8.66 -13.31 -3.20
C VAL A 32 -8.02 -12.07 -3.84
N ALA A 33 -8.18 -10.90 -3.23
CA ALA A 33 -7.64 -9.64 -3.75
C ALA A 33 -6.09 -9.67 -3.86
N ARG A 34 -5.41 -10.32 -2.92
CA ARG A 34 -3.94 -10.53 -2.98
C ARG A 34 -3.51 -11.50 -4.08
N ARG A 35 -4.35 -12.48 -4.42
CA ARG A 35 -4.03 -13.47 -5.48
C ARG A 35 -4.39 -12.96 -6.87
N LEU A 36 -5.48 -12.20 -6.98
CA LEU A 36 -5.94 -11.59 -8.22
C LEU A 36 -5.33 -10.20 -8.39
N ASP A 37 -4.07 -10.19 -8.81
CA ASP A 37 -3.38 -8.94 -9.14
C ASP A 37 -3.89 -8.34 -10.46
N LEU A 38 -4.15 -7.02 -10.46
CA LEU A 38 -4.69 -6.28 -11.60
C LEU A 38 -3.77 -6.32 -12.82
N GLU A 39 -2.45 -6.22 -12.61
CA GLU A 39 -1.45 -6.20 -13.68
C GLU A 39 -1.32 -7.59 -14.31
N ARG A 40 -1.42 -8.65 -13.50
CA ARG A 40 -1.33 -10.04 -13.99
C ARG A 40 -2.59 -10.53 -14.69
N ALA A 41 -3.76 -10.22 -14.14
CA ALA A 41 -5.03 -10.72 -14.67
C ALA A 41 -5.56 -9.88 -15.86
N GLY A 42 -5.16 -8.61 -15.94
CA GLY A 42 -5.72 -7.63 -16.87
C GLY A 42 -7.04 -7.04 -16.37
N ALA A 43 -7.26 -5.76 -16.63
CA ALA A 43 -8.34 -4.98 -16.02
C ALA A 43 -9.75 -5.56 -16.22
N LYS A 44 -10.08 -6.02 -17.43
CA LYS A 44 -11.41 -6.60 -17.73
C LYS A 44 -11.67 -7.87 -16.92
N ARG A 45 -10.71 -8.80 -16.91
CA ARG A 45 -10.82 -10.07 -16.18
C ARG A 45 -10.85 -9.82 -14.67
N TRP A 46 -9.99 -8.94 -14.17
CA TRP A 46 -9.95 -8.55 -12.76
C TRP A 46 -11.31 -7.99 -12.30
N PHE A 47 -11.86 -7.03 -13.05
CA PHE A 47 -13.16 -6.44 -12.73
C PHE A 47 -14.28 -7.49 -12.75
N PHE A 48 -14.33 -8.33 -13.79
CA PHE A 48 -15.33 -9.39 -13.90
C PHE A 48 -15.25 -10.39 -12.73
N LEU A 49 -14.04 -10.83 -12.36
CA LEU A 49 -13.85 -11.77 -11.25
C LEU A 49 -14.27 -11.16 -9.90
N HIS A 50 -13.96 -9.88 -9.65
CA HIS A 50 -14.41 -9.21 -8.44
C HIS A 50 -15.91 -8.90 -8.45
N LEU A 51 -16.50 -8.64 -9.62
CA LEU A 51 -17.95 -8.49 -9.75
C LEU A 51 -18.68 -9.78 -9.39
N VAL A 52 -18.25 -10.91 -9.98
CA VAL A 52 -18.79 -12.24 -9.65
C VAL A 52 -18.52 -12.58 -8.17
N GLY A 53 -17.31 -12.31 -7.69
CA GLY A 53 -16.93 -12.51 -6.29
C GLY A 53 -17.82 -11.72 -5.32
N SER A 54 -18.17 -10.47 -5.66
CA SER A 54 -19.04 -9.64 -4.83
C SER A 54 -20.47 -10.19 -4.72
N ALA A 55 -21.01 -10.73 -5.83
CA ALA A 55 -22.30 -11.38 -5.84
C ALA A 55 -22.28 -12.68 -5.01
N LEU A 56 -21.24 -13.51 -5.17
CA LEU A 56 -21.08 -14.75 -4.44
C LEU A 56 -20.93 -14.52 -2.93
N VAL A 57 -20.08 -13.57 -2.53
CA VAL A 57 -19.88 -13.24 -1.11
C VAL A 57 -21.17 -12.68 -0.51
N SER A 58 -21.90 -11.83 -1.23
CA SER A 58 -23.19 -11.31 -0.77
C SER A 58 -24.20 -12.42 -0.56
N LEU A 59 -24.29 -13.37 -1.51
CA LEU A 59 -25.20 -14.51 -1.40
C LEU A 59 -24.84 -15.41 -0.22
N VAL A 60 -23.55 -15.69 0.00
CA VAL A 60 -23.07 -16.47 1.14
C VAL A 60 -23.39 -15.77 2.45
N TYR A 61 -23.14 -14.47 2.55
CA TYR A 61 -23.48 -13.67 3.73
C TYR A 61 -24.98 -13.74 4.04
N PHE A 62 -25.83 -13.53 3.03
CA PHE A 62 -27.28 -13.59 3.21
C PHE A 62 -27.77 -14.98 3.59
N ALA A 63 -27.19 -16.05 3.03
CA ALA A 63 -27.53 -17.41 3.40
C ALA A 63 -27.13 -17.73 4.85
N ILE A 64 -25.95 -17.29 5.29
CA ILE A 64 -25.51 -17.45 6.68
C ILE A 64 -26.47 -16.70 7.61
N TYR A 65 -26.73 -15.42 7.34
CA TYR A 65 -27.57 -14.59 8.20
C TYR A 65 -29.02 -15.08 8.24
N ALA A 66 -29.60 -15.45 7.08
CA ALA A 66 -30.93 -16.05 7.04
C ALA A 66 -30.99 -17.40 7.78
N GLY A 67 -29.92 -18.20 7.71
CA GLY A 67 -29.81 -19.46 8.45
C GLY A 67 -29.74 -19.25 9.96
N LEU A 68 -29.00 -18.24 10.43
CA LEU A 68 -28.90 -17.89 11.85
C LEU A 68 -30.24 -17.41 12.42
N LEU A 69 -31.01 -16.65 11.64
CA LEU A 69 -32.32 -16.16 12.05
C LEU A 69 -33.44 -17.21 11.92
N ASN A 70 -33.27 -18.23 11.09
CA ASN A 70 -34.32 -19.21 10.81
C ASN A 70 -34.82 -19.91 12.08
N GLY A 71 -36.13 -19.88 12.31
CA GLY A 71 -36.78 -20.44 13.49
C GLY A 71 -36.76 -19.54 14.73
N GLN A 72 -36.07 -18.39 14.71
CA GLN A 72 -36.18 -17.39 15.78
C GLN A 72 -37.53 -16.66 15.68
N LYS A 73 -38.08 -16.21 16.81
CA LYS A 73 -39.29 -15.36 16.83
C LYS A 73 -38.92 -13.89 16.69
N SER A 74 -39.68 -13.18 15.86
CA SER A 74 -39.60 -11.74 15.71
C SER A 74 -40.08 -11.04 16.97
N VAL A 75 -39.33 -10.03 17.40
CA VAL A 75 -39.66 -9.22 18.59
C VAL A 75 -40.76 -8.21 18.29
N VAL A 76 -41.02 -7.91 17.01
CA VAL A 76 -41.98 -6.88 16.59
C VAL A 76 -43.40 -7.44 16.53
N ASP A 77 -43.56 -8.62 15.95
CA ASP A 77 -44.86 -9.20 15.57
C ASP A 77 -45.00 -10.66 16.03
N GLY A 78 -44.00 -11.23 16.72
CA GLY A 78 -44.05 -12.59 17.26
C GLY A 78 -43.97 -13.71 16.22
N THR A 79 -43.93 -13.38 14.93
CA THR A 79 -43.84 -14.32 13.81
C THR A 79 -42.49 -15.02 13.80
N THR A 80 -42.43 -16.27 13.32
CA THR A 80 -41.18 -16.99 13.17
C THR A 80 -40.48 -16.59 11.87
N PHE A 81 -39.18 -16.29 11.96
CA PHE A 81 -38.38 -16.03 10.78
C PHE A 81 -38.20 -17.31 9.96
N GLU A 82 -38.63 -17.26 8.69
CA GLU A 82 -38.39 -18.32 7.72
C GLU A 82 -37.23 -17.96 6.81
N PHE A 83 -36.30 -18.89 6.64
CA PHE A 83 -35.09 -18.74 5.81
C PHE A 83 -35.38 -18.08 4.44
N GLY A 84 -36.33 -18.62 3.67
CA GLY A 84 -36.62 -18.12 2.32
C GLY A 84 -37.17 -16.70 2.30
N SER A 85 -37.97 -16.33 3.31
CA SER A 85 -38.53 -14.98 3.42
C SER A 85 -37.45 -13.96 3.81
N VAL A 86 -36.57 -14.32 4.74
CA VAL A 86 -35.45 -13.48 5.19
C VAL A 86 -34.44 -13.32 4.07
N LEU A 87 -34.02 -14.41 3.43
CA LEU A 87 -33.09 -14.40 2.30
C LEU A 87 -33.59 -13.50 1.17
N ARG A 88 -34.86 -13.61 0.78
CA ARG A 88 -35.46 -12.77 -0.26
C ARG A 88 -35.45 -11.29 0.12
N LYS A 89 -35.82 -10.96 1.38
CA LYS A 89 -35.76 -9.58 1.87
C LYS A 89 -34.33 -9.03 1.83
N LEU A 90 -33.35 -9.81 2.29
CA LEU A 90 -31.94 -9.40 2.27
C LEU A 90 -31.43 -9.13 0.85
N VAL A 91 -31.71 -10.02 -0.09
CA VAL A 91 -31.29 -9.87 -1.48
C VAL A 91 -31.92 -8.60 -2.10
N ILE A 92 -33.21 -8.35 -1.87
CA ILE A 92 -33.90 -7.19 -2.47
C ILE A 92 -33.43 -5.88 -1.83
N TYR A 93 -33.36 -5.82 -0.50
CA TYR A 93 -33.16 -4.56 0.21
C TYR A 93 -31.69 -4.26 0.55
N TYR A 94 -30.80 -5.26 0.60
CA TYR A 94 -29.44 -5.08 1.11
C TYR A 94 -28.32 -5.50 0.13
N CYS A 95 -28.64 -6.04 -1.06
CA CYS A 95 -27.61 -6.46 -2.03
C CYS A 95 -26.65 -5.32 -2.44
N HIS A 96 -27.16 -4.10 -2.58
CA HIS A 96 -26.34 -2.95 -2.96
C HIS A 96 -25.33 -2.60 -1.86
N VAL A 97 -25.74 -2.66 -0.58
CA VAL A 97 -24.88 -2.37 0.57
C VAL A 97 -23.74 -3.39 0.65
N THR A 98 -24.04 -4.68 0.53
CA THR A 98 -23.01 -5.73 0.61
C THR A 98 -22.01 -5.65 -0.53
N VAL A 99 -22.47 -5.32 -1.74
CA VAL A 99 -21.60 -5.09 -2.90
C VAL A 99 -20.72 -3.87 -2.68
N ILE A 100 -21.26 -2.76 -2.17
CA ILE A 100 -20.48 -1.55 -1.86
C ILE A 100 -19.39 -1.86 -0.84
N ILE A 101 -19.71 -2.55 0.26
CA ILE A 101 -18.73 -2.92 1.29
C ILE A 101 -17.62 -3.82 0.70
N TYR A 102 -17.99 -4.80 -0.12
CA TYR A 102 -17.02 -5.65 -0.83
C TYR A 102 -16.05 -4.81 -1.67
N TRP A 103 -16.57 -3.91 -2.51
CA TRP A 103 -15.73 -3.07 -3.37
C TRP A 103 -14.89 -2.08 -2.57
N MET A 104 -15.39 -1.53 -1.46
CA MET A 104 -14.60 -0.71 -0.55
C MET A 104 -13.38 -1.46 -0.03
N ILE A 105 -13.53 -2.72 0.37
CA ILE A 105 -12.41 -3.56 0.82
C ILE A 105 -11.41 -3.81 -0.31
N VAL A 106 -11.89 -4.17 -1.50
CA VAL A 106 -11.03 -4.44 -2.67
C VAL A 106 -10.26 -3.18 -3.10
N LEU A 107 -10.94 -2.03 -3.17
CA LEU A 107 -10.33 -0.76 -3.56
C LEU A 107 -9.35 -0.25 -2.49
N ALA A 108 -9.67 -0.41 -1.20
CA ALA A 108 -8.73 -0.11 -0.12
C ALA A 108 -7.46 -0.97 -0.21
N HIS A 109 -7.62 -2.26 -0.50
CA HIS A 109 -6.48 -3.15 -0.73
C HIS A 109 -5.64 -2.71 -1.92
N LEU A 110 -6.27 -2.39 -3.05
CA LEU A 110 -5.61 -1.93 -4.27
C LEU A 110 -4.86 -0.62 -4.02
N GLY A 111 -5.52 0.36 -3.40
CA GLY A 111 -4.93 1.65 -3.06
C GLY A 111 -3.73 1.51 -2.11
N TRP A 112 -3.85 0.67 -1.08
CA TRP A 112 -2.74 0.39 -0.16
C TRP A 112 -1.55 -0.25 -0.87
N HIS A 113 -1.79 -1.20 -1.77
CA HIS A 113 -0.74 -1.86 -2.55
C HIS A 113 -0.01 -0.87 -3.46
N TYR A 114 -0.74 -0.02 -4.18
CA TYR A 114 -0.14 1.01 -5.03
C TYR A 114 0.64 2.05 -4.22
N TYR A 115 0.09 2.50 -3.08
CA TYR A 115 0.76 3.44 -2.18
C TYR A 115 2.11 2.91 -1.71
N ARG A 116 2.14 1.65 -1.23
CA ARG A 116 3.38 1.00 -0.80
C ARG A 116 4.40 0.87 -1.92
N ARG A 117 3.98 0.41 -3.10
CA ARG A 117 4.88 0.26 -4.25
C ARG A 117 5.46 1.59 -4.71
N ASN A 118 4.67 2.67 -4.66
CA ASN A 118 5.15 4.00 -5.01
C ASN A 118 6.19 4.52 -4.01
N ARG A 119 5.92 4.34 -2.71
CA ARG A 119 6.87 4.66 -1.63
C ARG A 119 8.19 3.90 -1.76
N GLU A 120 8.13 2.61 -2.08
CA GLU A 120 9.31 1.78 -2.30
C GLU A 120 10.13 2.25 -3.52
N ARG A 121 9.46 2.60 -4.62
CA ARG A 121 10.11 3.16 -5.83
C ARG A 121 10.78 4.51 -5.55
N GLU A 122 10.12 5.40 -4.82
CA GLU A 122 10.65 6.72 -4.47
C GLU A 122 11.92 6.59 -3.60
N SER A 123 11.89 5.69 -2.61
CA SER A 123 13.06 5.40 -1.77
C SER A 123 14.23 4.84 -2.58
N GLN A 124 13.97 3.90 -3.50
CA GLN A 124 15.01 3.33 -4.38
C GLN A 124 15.59 4.38 -5.33
N ALA A 125 14.75 5.25 -5.90
CA ALA A 125 15.21 6.32 -6.78
C ALA A 125 16.11 7.33 -6.05
N SER A 126 15.76 7.69 -4.81
CA SER A 126 16.59 8.56 -3.96
C SER A 126 17.95 7.93 -3.62
N ALA A 127 17.97 6.63 -3.31
CA ALA A 127 19.20 5.89 -3.04
C ALA A 127 20.12 5.85 -4.28
N LEU A 128 19.57 5.52 -5.45
CA LEU A 128 20.30 5.51 -6.72
C LEU A 128 20.83 6.90 -7.09
N ALA A 129 20.04 7.95 -6.88
CA ALA A 129 20.49 9.33 -7.13
C ALA A 129 21.70 9.68 -6.25
N THR A 130 21.69 9.27 -4.98
CA THR A 130 22.80 9.49 -4.05
C THR A 130 24.05 8.74 -4.48
N GLU A 131 23.90 7.49 -4.90
CA GLU A 131 25.00 6.66 -5.41
C GLU A 131 25.63 7.25 -6.69
N LEU A 132 24.81 7.73 -7.62
CA LEU A 132 25.27 8.42 -8.83
C LEU A 132 26.06 9.68 -8.53
N VAL A 133 25.62 10.49 -7.56
CA VAL A 133 26.36 11.69 -7.13
C VAL A 133 27.71 11.32 -6.54
N ARG A 134 27.76 10.27 -5.70
CA ARG A 134 29.02 9.78 -5.12
C ARG A 134 29.99 9.28 -6.19
N ALA A 135 29.51 8.46 -7.12
CA ALA A 135 30.33 7.95 -8.23
C ALA A 135 30.87 9.08 -9.11
N ARG A 136 30.05 10.09 -9.42
CA ARG A 136 30.51 11.28 -10.17
C ARG A 136 31.58 12.06 -9.42
N LEU A 137 31.45 12.21 -8.10
CA LEU A 137 32.44 12.89 -7.27
C LEU A 137 33.75 12.11 -7.22
N GLU A 138 33.69 10.78 -7.14
CA GLU A 138 34.86 9.92 -7.15
C GLU A 138 35.62 10.00 -8.48
N VAL A 139 34.90 9.98 -9.61
CA VAL A 139 35.49 10.19 -10.94
C VAL A 139 36.15 11.58 -11.04
N LEU A 140 35.48 12.63 -10.56
CA LEU A 140 36.06 13.98 -10.53
C LEU A 140 37.35 14.02 -9.70
N ARG A 141 37.35 13.35 -8.54
CA ARG A 141 38.56 13.21 -7.70
C ARG A 141 39.68 12.46 -8.40
N MET A 142 39.38 11.40 -9.14
CA MET A 142 40.40 10.67 -9.92
C MET A 142 40.98 11.53 -11.05
N GLN A 143 40.16 12.38 -11.69
CA GLN A 143 40.62 13.30 -12.73
C GLN A 143 41.51 14.43 -12.19
N LEU A 144 41.32 14.86 -10.94
CA LEU A 144 42.29 15.67 -10.20
C LEU A 144 43.49 14.79 -9.84
N ASN A 145 44.38 14.54 -10.81
CA ASN A 145 45.49 13.61 -10.67
C ASN A 145 46.37 13.98 -9.45
N PRO A 146 46.41 13.16 -8.38
CA PRO A 146 47.24 13.48 -7.21
C PRO A 146 48.72 13.56 -7.59
N HIS A 147 49.16 12.80 -8.59
CA HIS A 147 50.51 12.88 -9.13
C HIS A 147 50.78 14.20 -9.84
N PHE A 148 49.78 14.86 -10.43
CA PHE A 148 49.97 16.21 -10.99
C PHE A 148 50.24 17.23 -9.88
N LEU A 149 49.49 17.15 -8.78
CA LEU A 149 49.70 17.98 -7.60
C LEU A 149 51.08 17.71 -6.97
N PHE A 150 51.45 16.45 -6.77
CA PHE A 150 52.78 16.08 -6.25
C PHE A 150 53.92 16.44 -7.20
N ASN A 151 53.77 16.26 -8.52
CA ASN A 151 54.76 16.69 -9.51
C ASN A 151 54.94 18.21 -9.48
N THR A 152 53.85 18.95 -9.40
CA THR A 152 53.90 20.42 -9.34
C THR A 152 54.60 20.86 -8.05
N LEU A 153 54.29 20.24 -6.91
CA LEU A 153 54.98 20.51 -5.63
C LEU A 153 56.47 20.13 -5.65
N HIS A 154 56.82 18.98 -6.24
CA HIS A 154 58.22 18.57 -6.40
C HIS A 154 58.99 19.56 -7.29
N ALA A 155 58.39 20.00 -8.39
CA ALA A 155 58.98 21.01 -9.27
C ALA A 155 59.19 22.35 -8.52
N ILE A 156 58.19 22.81 -7.76
CA ILE A 156 58.31 24.00 -6.91
C ILE A 156 59.45 23.82 -5.89
N SER A 157 59.54 22.67 -5.21
CA SER A 157 60.57 22.42 -4.20
C SER A 157 62.00 22.45 -4.76
N ALA A 158 62.20 22.01 -6.01
CA ALA A 158 63.48 22.11 -6.70
C ALA A 158 63.78 23.57 -7.08
N LEU A 159 62.78 24.28 -7.63
CA LEU A 159 62.91 25.67 -8.08
C LEU A 159 63.13 26.66 -6.93
N ILE A 160 62.65 26.39 -5.71
CA ILE A 160 62.86 27.29 -4.56
C ILE A 160 64.35 27.57 -4.28
N HIS A 161 65.22 26.60 -4.53
CA HIS A 161 66.67 26.75 -4.30
C HIS A 161 67.44 27.17 -5.55
N GLU A 162 66.96 26.79 -6.75
CA GLU A 162 67.65 27.05 -8.02
C GLU A 162 67.19 28.34 -8.71
N ASN A 163 65.89 28.66 -8.68
CA ASN A 163 65.28 29.83 -9.32
C ASN A 163 63.97 30.26 -8.59
N PRO A 164 64.08 31.11 -7.56
CA PRO A 164 62.95 31.48 -6.69
C PRO A 164 61.79 32.19 -7.40
N ASP A 165 62.09 33.04 -8.38
CA ASP A 165 61.07 33.85 -9.09
C ASP A 165 60.12 32.96 -9.93
N ASP A 166 60.65 31.89 -10.52
CA ASP A 166 59.82 30.92 -11.25
C ASP A 166 59.05 30.00 -10.30
N ALA A 167 59.58 29.67 -9.12
CA ALA A 167 58.85 28.95 -8.08
C ALA A 167 57.60 29.74 -7.65
N ASP A 168 57.73 31.04 -7.40
CA ASP A 168 56.62 31.92 -7.04
C ASP A 168 55.55 32.00 -8.13
N ARG A 169 55.93 32.05 -9.42
CA ARG A 169 54.95 32.02 -10.53
C ARG A 169 54.16 30.71 -10.59
N ILE A 170 54.80 29.57 -10.35
CA ILE A 170 54.12 28.26 -10.40
C ILE A 170 53.21 28.10 -9.18
N VAL A 171 53.62 28.55 -8.00
CA VAL A 171 52.77 28.59 -6.80
C VAL A 171 51.53 29.46 -7.02
N ALA A 172 51.69 30.65 -7.59
CA ALA A 172 50.57 31.54 -7.89
C ALA A 172 49.55 30.88 -8.85
N ARG A 173 50.04 30.21 -9.91
CA ARG A 173 49.18 29.48 -10.87
C ARG A 173 48.49 28.27 -10.25
N LEU A 174 49.17 27.52 -9.38
CA LEU A 174 48.57 26.38 -8.68
C LEU A 174 47.44 26.84 -7.73
N SER A 175 47.66 27.96 -7.03
CA SER A 175 46.65 28.58 -6.16
C SER A 175 45.40 29.03 -6.94
N GLU A 176 45.58 29.55 -8.15
CA GLU A 176 44.50 29.96 -9.05
C GLU A 176 43.72 28.77 -9.63
N LEU A 177 44.38 27.62 -9.83
CA LEU A 177 43.78 26.37 -10.33
C LEU A 177 42.98 25.60 -9.27
N LEU A 178 43.31 25.76 -7.99
CA LEU A 178 42.68 25.06 -6.86
C LEU A 178 41.57 25.87 -6.17
N ARG A 179 41.38 27.12 -6.59
CA ARG A 179 40.33 28.03 -6.10
C ARG A 179 39.01 27.78 -6.82
#